data_AF-M4SYF7-F1
#
_entry.id   AF-M4SYF7-F1
#
_cell.length_a   1.000
_cell.length_b   1.000
_cell.length_c   1.000
_cell.angle_alpha   90.00
_cell.angle_beta   90.00
_cell.angle_gamma   90.00
#
_symmetry.space_group_name_H-M   'P 1'
#
loop_
_entity.id
_entity.type
_entity.pdbx_description
1 polymer ?
#
loop_
_entity_poly.entity_id
_entity_poly.type
_entity_poly.pdbx_seq_one_letter_code
_entity_poly.pdbx_strand_id
1 'polypeptide(L)'
;MRLISLEVAAFIVLRSTKPANIADAANKAEHAALCNFISMAGRVIAVPTVQPLDTENYAYIQQLNFALGDQQWQEKFYKNSDRKGVKDTAAEAGITGEGAADMWADLKKAAEALKSDSQNPLLKELEEMKLTAAARRLAKAELESLTNESREIKKMYPDPPKNVDYENNNPKSKLLAALLGAGNADVGTATGQKAVGAAATATRQATCTAGEKTTARPASALAMLACVCQSSGTAVTNFICTEKAKDSNAWTGNAYPHDTGLQHIGKSCPKPRADPVTKANLEAALTNLLALIHTDGTHEYLGAYVQTGCDGTSPNGICVQFPDLATSAPDVATKTTWLSDVTAIITNLKILESNKVKDRIRKQPNKSQKAPSTRSIKAKQSNCCVRSSSNTTNRTATKNRRKYSMRNTQ
;
A
#
# COMPACT_ATOMS: atom_id res chain seq x y z
N MET A 1 20.14 -26.79 79.96
CA MET A 1 21.31 -27.30 79.22
C MET A 1 20.78 -28.36 78.26
N ARG A 2 20.62 -28.01 76.97
CA ARG A 2 21.50 -28.39 75.84
C ARG A 2 21.30 -29.87 75.43
N LEU A 3 21.00 -30.26 74.19
CA LEU A 3 21.11 -29.64 72.87
C LEU A 3 20.04 -30.20 71.91
N ILE A 4 19.56 -29.33 71.01
CA ILE A 4 18.79 -29.67 69.81
C ILE A 4 19.82 -29.97 68.71
N SER A 5 19.79 -31.16 68.12
CA SER A 5 20.62 -31.52 66.97
C SER A 5 19.98 -30.96 65.70
N LEU A 6 20.60 -29.93 65.14
CA LEU A 6 20.24 -29.29 63.88
C LEU A 6 20.96 -30.06 62.75
N GLU A 7 20.24 -30.78 61.91
CA GLU A 7 20.81 -31.29 60.65
C GLU A 7 20.84 -30.16 59.63
N VAL A 8 22.05 -29.66 59.35
CA VAL A 8 22.31 -28.68 58.28
C VAL A 8 22.47 -29.44 56.97
N ALA A 9 21.48 -29.36 56.10
CA ALA A 9 21.62 -29.73 54.70
C ALA A 9 22.58 -28.73 54.01
N ALA A 10 23.81 -29.17 53.74
CA ALA A 10 24.76 -28.38 52.97
C ALA A 10 24.33 -28.36 51.48
N PHE A 11 23.85 -27.21 51.03
CA PHE A 11 23.61 -26.93 49.61
C PHE A 11 24.92 -27.06 48.83
N ILE A 12 24.97 -28.02 47.91
CA ILE A 12 26.01 -28.09 46.88
C ILE A 12 25.81 -26.88 45.96
N VAL A 13 26.68 -25.87 46.08
CA VAL A 13 26.79 -24.79 45.10
C VAL A 13 27.46 -25.36 43.85
N LEU A 14 26.64 -25.82 42.89
CA LEU A 14 27.12 -26.20 41.56
C LEU A 14 27.46 -24.94 40.76
N ARG A 15 28.78 -24.71 40.69
CA ARG A 15 29.60 -24.16 39.57
C ARG A 15 28.97 -23.12 38.65
N SER A 16 29.66 -21.99 38.51
CA SER A 16 29.57 -21.10 37.36
C SER A 16 29.82 -21.92 36.07
N THR A 17 28.76 -22.28 35.35
CA THR A 17 28.87 -22.83 34.01
C THR A 17 29.29 -21.70 33.11
N LYS A 18 30.50 -21.78 32.53
CA LYS A 18 30.80 -21.00 31.32
C LYS A 18 29.63 -21.20 30.36
N PRO A 19 29.10 -20.14 29.72
CA PRO A 19 28.07 -20.33 28.71
C PRO A 19 28.56 -21.36 27.69
N ALA A 20 27.69 -22.31 27.35
CA ALA A 20 28.00 -23.29 26.31
C ALA A 20 28.31 -22.55 25.00
N ASN A 21 29.33 -23.02 24.26
CA ASN A 21 29.66 -22.44 22.96
C ASN A 21 28.44 -22.53 22.03
N ILE A 22 28.21 -21.48 21.24
CA ILE A 22 27.19 -21.49 20.19
C ILE A 22 27.45 -22.68 19.25
N ALA A 23 26.43 -23.50 19.02
CA ALA A 23 26.51 -24.69 18.19
C ALA A 23 26.72 -24.34 16.70
N ASP A 24 27.26 -25.30 15.95
CA ASP A 24 27.36 -25.17 14.50
C ASP A 24 25.97 -24.99 13.88
N ALA A 25 25.89 -24.18 12.82
CA ALA A 25 24.66 -23.85 12.09
C ALA A 25 23.56 -23.16 12.92
N ALA A 26 23.86 -22.62 14.11
CA ALA A 26 22.86 -21.99 14.95
C ALA A 26 22.10 -20.84 14.26
N ASN A 27 22.72 -20.16 13.28
CA ASN A 27 22.10 -19.07 12.52
C ASN A 27 21.72 -19.45 11.08
N LYS A 28 21.51 -20.75 10.81
CA LYS A 28 21.17 -21.23 9.45
C LYS A 28 19.84 -20.67 8.94
N ALA A 29 18.85 -20.46 9.82
CA ALA A 29 17.55 -19.92 9.43
C ALA A 29 17.64 -18.42 9.07
N GLU A 30 18.40 -17.66 9.85
CA GLU A 30 18.69 -16.24 9.68
C GLU A 30 19.47 -16.01 8.39
N HIS A 31 20.46 -16.85 8.12
CA HIS A 31 21.18 -16.89 6.84
C HIS A 31 20.20 -17.06 5.67
N ALA A 32 19.33 -18.06 5.73
CA ALA A 32 18.37 -18.33 4.65
C ALA A 32 17.40 -17.15 4.46
N ALA A 33 16.89 -16.56 5.55
CA ALA A 33 15.97 -15.42 5.50
C ALA A 33 16.64 -14.17 4.90
N LEU A 34 17.85 -13.82 5.33
CA LEU A 34 18.61 -12.69 4.79
C LEU A 34 19.07 -12.94 3.35
N CYS A 35 19.44 -14.17 3.00
CA CYS A 35 19.78 -14.53 1.64
C CYS A 35 18.59 -14.46 0.68
N ASN A 36 17.37 -14.71 1.15
CA ASN A 36 16.16 -14.47 0.35
C ASN A 36 16.08 -12.99 -0.06
N PHE A 37 16.35 -12.07 0.87
CA PHE A 37 16.46 -10.65 0.59
C PHE A 37 17.62 -10.31 -0.36
N ILE A 38 18.84 -10.77 -0.09
CA ILE A 38 20.01 -10.48 -0.94
C ILE A 38 19.83 -11.01 -2.37
N SER A 39 19.12 -12.13 -2.56
CA SER A 39 18.77 -12.66 -3.90
C SER A 39 17.82 -11.74 -4.70
N MET A 40 17.25 -10.71 -4.05
CA MET A 40 16.43 -9.68 -4.69
C MET A 40 17.26 -8.47 -5.17
N ALA A 41 18.56 -8.40 -4.85
CA ALA A 41 19.42 -7.27 -5.19
C ALA A 41 19.52 -7.07 -6.72
N GLY A 42 19.36 -5.82 -7.15
CA GLY A 42 19.48 -5.41 -8.56
C GLY A 42 18.29 -5.77 -9.45
N ARG A 43 17.33 -6.56 -8.96
CA ARG A 43 16.14 -6.95 -9.72
C ARG A 43 15.15 -5.79 -9.82
N VAL A 44 14.47 -5.70 -10.96
CA VAL A 44 13.34 -4.78 -11.15
C VAL A 44 12.18 -5.19 -10.26
N ILE A 45 11.45 -4.21 -9.71
CA ILE A 45 10.25 -4.49 -8.92
C ILE A 45 9.03 -4.50 -9.85
N ALA A 46 8.15 -5.49 -9.70
CA ALA A 46 6.88 -5.55 -10.41
C ALA A 46 5.94 -4.47 -9.84
N VAL A 47 5.89 -3.33 -10.52
CA VAL A 47 5.00 -2.21 -10.16
C VAL A 47 3.70 -2.34 -10.96
N PRO A 48 2.53 -2.36 -10.31
CA PRO A 48 1.26 -2.34 -11.02
C PRO A 48 1.08 -1.02 -11.77
N THR A 49 0.73 -1.09 -13.06
CA THR A 49 0.28 0.08 -13.81
C THR A 49 -1.13 0.50 -13.37
N VAL A 50 -1.28 1.78 -13.02
CA VAL A 50 -2.55 2.43 -12.67
C VAL A 50 -2.87 3.45 -13.75
N GLN A 51 -4.09 3.44 -14.28
CA GLN A 51 -4.50 4.50 -15.20
C GLN A 51 -5.01 5.70 -14.40
N PRO A 52 -4.77 6.94 -14.88
CA PRO A 52 -5.33 8.11 -14.24
C PRO A 52 -6.86 7.99 -14.19
N LEU A 53 -7.46 8.55 -13.14
CA LEU A 53 -8.91 8.68 -13.04
C LEU A 53 -9.40 9.47 -14.27
N ASP A 54 -10.38 8.91 -14.96
CA ASP A 54 -11.01 9.56 -16.11
C ASP A 54 -11.96 10.66 -15.63
N THR A 55 -11.37 11.83 -15.38
CA THR A 55 -12.05 13.00 -14.83
C THR A 55 -13.11 13.54 -15.79
N GLU A 56 -12.96 13.32 -17.11
CA GLU A 56 -13.92 13.71 -18.13
C GLU A 56 -15.20 12.87 -18.04
N ASN A 57 -15.08 11.54 -18.01
CA ASN A 57 -16.23 10.66 -17.84
C ASN A 57 -16.91 10.86 -16.49
N TYR A 58 -16.12 11.06 -15.42
CA TYR A 58 -16.67 11.43 -14.11
C TYR A 58 -17.51 12.71 -14.21
N ALA A 59 -16.95 13.78 -14.77
CA ALA A 59 -17.64 15.06 -14.91
C ALA A 59 -18.90 14.93 -15.78
N TYR A 60 -18.84 14.15 -16.86
CA TYR A 60 -19.99 13.88 -17.72
C TYR A 60 -21.15 13.23 -16.95
N ILE A 61 -20.89 12.21 -16.13
CA ILE A 61 -21.93 11.51 -15.35
C ILE A 61 -22.58 12.47 -14.33
N GLN A 62 -21.77 13.30 -13.65
CA GLN A 62 -22.29 14.30 -12.71
C GLN A 62 -23.13 15.37 -13.42
N GLN A 63 -22.65 15.88 -14.55
CA GLN A 63 -23.36 16.86 -15.38
C GLN A 63 -24.68 16.29 -15.93
N LEU A 64 -24.68 15.05 -16.41
CA LEU A 64 -25.87 14.40 -16.94
C LEU A 64 -26.94 14.21 -15.86
N ASN A 65 -26.56 13.76 -14.66
CA ASN A 65 -27.49 13.66 -13.54
C ASN A 65 -28.04 15.04 -13.10
N PHE A 66 -27.19 16.07 -13.11
CA PHE A 66 -27.61 17.44 -12.85
C PHE A 66 -28.65 17.89 -13.87
N ALA A 67 -28.34 17.75 -15.17
CA ALA A 67 -29.19 18.22 -16.25
C ALA A 67 -30.55 17.50 -16.34
N LEU A 68 -30.63 16.26 -15.85
CA LEU A 68 -31.86 15.49 -15.74
C LEU A 68 -32.70 15.84 -14.50
N GLY A 69 -32.19 16.66 -13.58
CA GLY A 69 -33.02 17.27 -12.54
C GLY A 69 -34.20 18.04 -13.16
N ASP A 70 -35.29 18.16 -12.41
CA ASP A 70 -36.38 19.04 -12.83
C ASP A 70 -35.97 20.52 -12.73
N GLN A 71 -36.79 21.38 -13.31
CA GLN A 71 -36.49 22.81 -13.40
C GLN A 71 -36.36 23.46 -12.01
N GLN A 72 -37.27 23.14 -11.08
CA GLN A 72 -37.25 23.69 -9.72
C GLN A 72 -35.97 23.29 -8.98
N TRP A 73 -35.49 22.07 -9.18
CA TRP A 73 -34.24 21.58 -8.63
C TRP A 73 -33.03 22.31 -9.23
N GLN A 74 -32.98 22.49 -10.55
CA GLN A 74 -31.85 23.18 -11.21
C GLN A 74 -31.77 24.66 -10.80
N GLU A 75 -32.91 25.32 -10.66
CA GLU A 75 -33.02 26.73 -10.27
C GLU A 75 -32.41 27.00 -8.89
N LYS A 76 -32.33 25.99 -8.01
CA LYS A 76 -31.66 26.12 -6.71
C LYS A 76 -30.21 26.53 -6.83
N PHE A 77 -29.52 26.19 -7.91
CA PHE A 77 -28.07 26.39 -8.08
C PHE A 77 -27.71 27.72 -8.75
N TYR A 78 -28.64 28.35 -9.45
CA TYR A 78 -28.37 29.59 -10.18
C TYR A 78 -28.76 30.83 -9.36
N LYS A 79 -28.01 31.93 -9.52
CA LYS A 79 -28.26 33.20 -8.83
C LYS A 79 -29.55 33.86 -9.34
N ASN A 80 -29.78 33.79 -10.65
CA ASN A 80 -30.91 34.42 -11.35
C ASN A 80 -31.54 33.45 -12.36
N SER A 81 -32.72 33.83 -12.89
CA SER A 81 -33.44 33.06 -13.92
C SER A 81 -32.71 32.97 -15.26
N ASP A 82 -31.73 33.86 -15.51
CA ASP A 82 -30.89 33.83 -16.72
C ASP A 82 -29.89 32.66 -16.75
N ARG A 83 -29.68 31.97 -15.61
CA ARG A 83 -28.75 30.84 -15.43
C ARG A 83 -27.30 31.13 -15.82
N LYS A 84 -26.85 32.38 -15.74
CA LYS A 84 -25.45 32.77 -16.04
C LYS A 84 -24.53 32.75 -14.80
N GLY A 85 -25.10 32.95 -13.62
CA GLY A 85 -24.39 32.89 -12.34
C GLY A 85 -24.77 31.65 -11.53
N VAL A 86 -23.79 30.94 -10.96
CA VAL A 86 -24.01 29.85 -9.99
C VAL A 86 -23.76 30.38 -8.59
N LYS A 87 -24.57 29.92 -7.62
CA LYS A 87 -24.45 30.29 -6.21
C LYS A 87 -23.14 29.82 -5.60
N ASP A 88 -22.70 30.49 -4.55
CA ASP A 88 -21.36 30.27 -4.02
C ASP A 88 -21.32 29.12 -3.01
N THR A 89 -22.38 28.99 -2.21
CA THR A 89 -22.49 28.03 -1.11
C THR A 89 -23.70 27.11 -1.19
N ALA A 90 -23.61 25.93 -0.57
CA ALA A 90 -24.70 24.97 -0.46
C ALA A 90 -25.92 25.54 0.28
N ALA A 91 -25.66 26.40 1.28
CA ALA A 91 -26.69 27.07 2.08
C ALA A 91 -27.57 28.00 1.22
N GLU A 92 -26.96 28.80 0.33
CA GLU A 92 -27.71 29.66 -0.62
C GLU A 92 -28.60 28.83 -1.57
N ALA A 93 -28.19 27.59 -1.87
CA ALA A 93 -28.96 26.66 -2.69
C ALA A 93 -29.98 25.83 -1.90
N GLY A 94 -30.05 26.00 -0.57
CA GLY A 94 -30.94 25.22 0.30
C GLY A 94 -30.59 23.73 0.33
N ILE A 95 -29.31 23.39 0.12
CA ILE A 95 -28.79 22.02 0.20
C ILE A 95 -28.15 21.85 1.58
N THR A 96 -28.80 21.06 2.44
CA THR A 96 -28.40 20.82 3.83
C THR A 96 -28.36 19.32 4.16
N GLY A 97 -27.69 18.94 5.24
CA GLY A 97 -27.59 17.55 5.71
C GLY A 97 -26.19 16.94 5.63
N GLU A 98 -26.06 15.71 6.13
CA GLU A 98 -24.80 14.95 6.11
C GLU A 98 -24.37 14.66 4.65
N GLY A 99 -23.10 14.90 4.33
CA GLY A 99 -22.57 14.77 2.97
C GLY A 99 -22.90 15.93 2.02
N ALA A 100 -23.69 16.93 2.43
CA ALA A 100 -24.07 18.06 1.57
C ALA A 100 -22.87 18.83 1.00
N ALA A 101 -21.80 19.01 1.79
CA ALA A 101 -20.58 19.70 1.35
C ALA A 101 -19.86 18.95 0.21
N ASP A 102 -19.74 17.62 0.34
CA ASP A 102 -19.13 16.76 -0.69
C ASP A 102 -19.93 16.81 -2.00
N MET A 103 -21.26 16.70 -1.90
CA MET A 103 -22.13 16.75 -3.07
C MET A 103 -22.15 18.14 -3.72
N TRP A 104 -22.06 19.19 -2.91
CA TRP A 104 -22.10 20.57 -3.38
C TRP A 104 -20.99 20.86 -4.36
N ALA A 105 -19.75 20.44 -4.09
CA ALA A 105 -18.63 20.69 -4.97
C ALA A 105 -18.86 20.13 -6.39
N ASP A 106 -19.35 18.89 -6.52
CA ASP A 106 -19.63 18.28 -7.81
C ASP A 106 -20.86 18.88 -8.49
N LEU A 107 -21.93 19.17 -7.74
CA LEU A 107 -23.15 19.77 -8.26
C LEU A 107 -22.93 21.22 -8.72
N LYS A 108 -22.15 22.01 -7.98
CA LYS A 108 -21.75 23.37 -8.35
C LYS A 108 -20.96 23.34 -9.65
N LYS A 109 -19.95 22.47 -9.76
CA LYS A 109 -19.16 22.30 -10.99
C LYS A 109 -20.02 21.87 -12.18
N ALA A 110 -21.01 21.00 -11.96
CA ALA A 110 -21.96 20.61 -12.98
C ALA A 110 -22.86 21.79 -13.43
N ALA A 111 -23.38 22.58 -12.49
CA ALA A 111 -24.16 23.78 -12.79
C ALA A 111 -23.34 24.82 -13.57
N GLU A 112 -22.07 25.04 -13.19
CA GLU A 112 -21.16 25.95 -13.88
C GLU A 112 -20.91 25.51 -15.33
N ALA A 113 -20.75 24.20 -15.55
CA ALA A 113 -20.57 23.64 -16.88
C ALA A 113 -21.84 23.70 -17.75
N LEU A 114 -23.02 23.91 -17.16
CA LEU A 114 -24.34 23.85 -17.81
C LEU A 114 -25.10 25.19 -17.76
N LYS A 115 -24.38 26.30 -17.56
CA LYS A 115 -24.94 27.65 -17.70
C LYS A 115 -25.56 27.86 -19.09
N SER A 116 -26.49 28.81 -19.18
CA SER A 116 -27.22 29.10 -20.42
C SER A 116 -26.34 29.59 -21.58
N ASP A 117 -25.20 30.21 -21.29
CA ASP A 117 -24.20 30.67 -22.25
C ASP A 117 -23.08 29.65 -22.51
N SER A 118 -23.14 28.49 -21.85
CA SER A 118 -22.16 27.42 -22.01
C SER A 118 -22.23 26.77 -23.38
N GLN A 119 -21.07 26.49 -23.97
CA GLN A 119 -20.93 25.68 -25.19
C GLN A 119 -20.74 24.19 -24.89
N ASN A 120 -21.18 23.73 -23.72
CA ASN A 120 -21.02 22.34 -23.31
C ASN A 120 -21.81 21.41 -24.26
N PRO A 121 -21.15 20.44 -24.91
CA PRO A 121 -21.78 19.57 -25.90
C PRO A 121 -22.94 18.73 -25.31
N LEU A 122 -22.96 18.50 -24.00
CA LEU A 122 -24.05 17.78 -23.34
C LEU A 122 -25.40 18.51 -23.46
N LEU A 123 -25.41 19.85 -23.48
CA LEU A 123 -26.65 20.63 -23.62
C LEU A 123 -27.34 20.32 -24.95
N LYS A 124 -26.56 20.37 -26.04
CA LYS A 124 -27.03 20.01 -27.38
C LYS A 124 -27.47 18.54 -27.45
N GLU A 125 -26.71 17.64 -26.83
CA GLU A 125 -27.05 16.21 -26.78
C GLU A 125 -28.43 15.99 -26.10
N LEU A 126 -28.71 16.70 -25.01
CA LEU A 126 -29.98 16.60 -24.28
C LEU A 126 -31.16 17.21 -25.04
N GLU A 127 -30.95 18.33 -25.74
CA GLU A 127 -31.94 18.94 -26.63
C GLU A 127 -32.34 17.98 -27.75
N GLU A 128 -31.35 17.35 -28.40
CA GLU A 128 -31.57 16.37 -29.46
C GLU A 128 -32.33 15.12 -28.96
N MET A 129 -32.16 14.74 -27.69
CA MET A 129 -32.89 13.63 -27.09
C MET A 129 -34.38 13.91 -26.85
N LYS A 130 -34.82 15.19 -26.87
CA LYS A 130 -36.24 15.61 -26.72
C LYS A 130 -36.98 14.90 -25.56
N LEU A 131 -36.33 14.79 -24.40
CA LEU A 131 -36.82 13.98 -23.28
C LEU A 131 -38.15 14.48 -22.71
N THR A 132 -39.12 13.58 -22.58
CA THR A 132 -40.34 13.80 -21.81
C THR A 132 -40.04 13.86 -20.31
N ALA A 133 -40.92 14.50 -19.53
CA ALA A 133 -40.79 14.54 -18.07
C ALA A 133 -40.72 13.12 -17.45
N ALA A 134 -41.49 12.17 -17.98
CA ALA A 134 -41.49 10.78 -17.53
C ALA A 134 -40.16 10.07 -17.83
N ALA A 135 -39.63 10.22 -19.05
CA ALA A 135 -38.33 9.65 -19.43
C ALA A 135 -37.19 10.24 -18.62
N ARG A 136 -37.22 11.56 -18.40
CA ARG A 136 -36.26 12.29 -17.54
C ARG A 136 -36.25 11.73 -16.12
N ARG A 137 -37.42 11.53 -15.51
CA ARG A 137 -37.53 10.96 -14.15
C ARG A 137 -36.96 9.54 -14.06
N LEU A 138 -37.27 8.68 -15.04
CA LEU A 138 -36.77 7.31 -15.08
C LEU A 138 -35.26 7.24 -15.34
N ALA A 139 -34.72 8.16 -16.14
CA ALA A 139 -33.29 8.26 -16.39
C ALA A 139 -32.53 8.74 -15.16
N LYS A 140 -33.07 9.75 -14.46
CA LYS A 140 -32.48 10.29 -13.24
C LYS A 140 -32.32 9.22 -12.16
N ALA A 141 -33.38 8.45 -11.89
CA ALA A 141 -33.36 7.38 -10.89
C ALA A 141 -32.28 6.31 -11.15
N GLU A 142 -31.97 6.02 -12.41
CA GLU A 142 -30.93 5.05 -12.78
C GLU A 142 -29.52 5.66 -12.63
N LEU A 143 -29.37 6.95 -12.97
CA LEU A 143 -28.10 7.66 -12.86
C LEU A 143 -27.71 8.02 -11.42
N GLU A 144 -28.68 8.14 -10.50
CA GLU A 144 -28.40 8.45 -9.10
C GLU A 144 -27.46 7.42 -8.45
N SER A 145 -27.73 6.12 -8.63
CA SER A 145 -26.83 5.05 -8.13
C SER A 145 -25.43 5.19 -8.72
N LEU A 146 -25.34 5.46 -10.02
CA LEU A 146 -24.08 5.58 -10.75
C LEU A 146 -23.26 6.81 -10.32
N THR A 147 -23.92 7.93 -10.07
CA THR A 147 -23.27 9.14 -9.56
C THR A 147 -22.76 8.99 -8.13
N ASN A 148 -23.46 8.24 -7.28
CA ASN A 148 -23.02 7.94 -5.92
C ASN A 148 -21.80 7.00 -5.95
N GLU A 149 -21.88 5.92 -6.72
CA GLU A 149 -20.77 4.97 -6.86
C GLU A 149 -19.51 5.66 -7.43
N SER A 150 -19.66 6.48 -8.47
CA SER A 150 -18.54 7.24 -9.03
C SER A 150 -17.92 8.25 -8.04
N ARG A 151 -18.73 8.86 -7.16
CA ARG A 151 -18.26 9.75 -6.09
C ARG A 151 -17.44 8.99 -5.07
N GLU A 152 -17.89 7.83 -4.63
CA GLU A 152 -17.14 6.99 -3.69
C GLU A 152 -15.83 6.49 -4.31
N ILE A 153 -15.84 6.10 -5.59
CA ILE A 153 -14.60 5.75 -6.31
C ILE A 153 -13.64 6.95 -6.36
N LYS A 154 -14.14 8.15 -6.70
CA LYS A 154 -13.32 9.37 -6.74
C LYS A 154 -12.74 9.71 -5.36
N LYS A 155 -13.51 9.61 -4.27
CA LYS A 155 -13.01 9.80 -2.89
C LYS A 155 -11.89 8.82 -2.54
N MET A 156 -11.98 7.60 -3.04
CA MET A 156 -10.96 6.59 -2.85
C MET A 156 -9.72 6.80 -3.72
N TYR A 157 -9.77 7.63 -4.75
CA TYR A 157 -8.63 7.99 -5.59
C TYR A 157 -8.05 9.34 -5.15
N PRO A 158 -6.83 9.39 -4.58
CA PRO A 158 -6.19 10.67 -4.32
C PRO A 158 -5.92 11.42 -5.64
N ASP A 159 -6.08 12.74 -5.63
CA ASP A 159 -5.65 13.65 -6.69
C ASP A 159 -4.53 14.57 -6.14
N PRO A 160 -3.29 14.50 -6.68
CA PRO A 160 -2.83 13.58 -7.72
C PRO A 160 -2.73 12.12 -7.22
N PRO A 161 -2.80 11.12 -8.11
CA PRO A 161 -2.71 9.72 -7.72
C PRO A 161 -1.40 9.45 -6.98
N LYS A 162 -1.51 9.02 -5.71
CA LYS A 162 -0.37 8.74 -4.84
C LYS A 162 0.48 7.62 -5.43
N ASN A 163 1.79 7.82 -5.39
CA ASN A 163 2.82 6.83 -5.72
C ASN A 163 2.89 6.36 -7.19
N VAL A 164 2.25 7.06 -8.13
CA VAL A 164 2.49 6.86 -9.58
C VAL A 164 3.95 7.08 -9.97
N ASP A 165 4.71 7.78 -9.12
CA ASP A 165 6.15 7.91 -9.26
C ASP A 165 6.85 6.54 -9.38
N TYR A 166 6.37 5.49 -8.70
CA TYR A 166 6.99 4.16 -8.81
C TYR A 166 6.82 3.53 -10.19
N GLU A 167 5.84 3.96 -10.98
CA GLU A 167 5.68 3.52 -12.38
C GLU A 167 6.77 4.13 -13.27
N ASN A 168 7.11 5.40 -13.04
CA ASN A 168 8.14 6.12 -13.81
C ASN A 168 9.55 5.90 -13.27
N ASN A 169 9.67 5.72 -11.96
CA ASN A 169 10.90 5.63 -11.18
C ASN A 169 10.85 4.34 -10.33
N ASN A 170 11.08 3.21 -10.99
CA ASN A 170 11.06 1.90 -10.32
C ASN A 170 11.95 1.92 -9.07
N PRO A 171 11.45 1.50 -7.89
CA PRO A 171 12.18 1.60 -6.62
C PRO A 171 13.35 0.61 -6.48
N LYS A 172 13.82 -0.03 -7.57
CA LYS A 172 14.92 -1.01 -7.56
C LYS A 172 16.20 -0.48 -6.90
N SER A 173 16.54 0.80 -7.10
CA SER A 173 17.75 1.40 -6.51
C SER A 173 17.61 1.56 -5.00
N LYS A 174 16.41 1.92 -4.52
CA LYS A 174 16.08 1.97 -3.10
C LYS A 174 16.15 0.58 -2.48
N LEU A 175 15.61 -0.44 -3.13
CA LEU A 175 15.72 -1.82 -2.67
C LEU A 175 17.19 -2.29 -2.67
N LEU A 176 17.95 -2.02 -3.73
CA LEU A 176 19.38 -2.37 -3.81
C LEU A 176 20.17 -1.75 -2.66
N ALA A 177 19.94 -0.47 -2.34
CA ALA A 177 20.59 0.21 -1.22
C ALA A 177 20.23 -0.42 0.13
N ALA A 178 18.96 -0.79 0.33
CA ALA A 178 18.52 -1.49 1.54
C ALA A 178 19.14 -2.90 1.67
N LEU A 179 19.41 -3.57 0.55
CA LEU A 179 19.95 -4.93 0.54
C LEU A 179 21.46 -4.98 0.69
N LEU A 180 22.20 -4.12 -0.03
CA LEU A 180 23.66 -4.18 -0.09
C LEU A 180 24.37 -3.00 0.57
N GLY A 181 23.65 -1.94 0.91
CA GLY A 181 24.21 -0.66 1.36
C GLY A 181 24.28 0.38 0.24
N ALA A 182 24.09 1.65 0.58
CA ALA A 182 24.07 2.74 -0.39
C ALA A 182 25.41 2.83 -1.16
N GLY A 183 25.34 2.81 -2.49
CA GLY A 183 26.50 2.86 -3.37
C GLY A 183 27.20 1.52 -3.59
N ASN A 184 26.71 0.41 -3.03
CA ASN A 184 27.10 -0.95 -3.43
C ASN A 184 26.21 -1.40 -4.59
N ALA A 185 26.84 -1.82 -5.70
CA ALA A 185 26.14 -2.25 -6.91
C ALA A 185 25.99 -3.77 -7.00
N ASP A 186 26.96 -4.51 -6.44
CA ASP A 186 27.03 -5.96 -6.48
C ASP A 186 27.64 -6.50 -5.19
N VAL A 187 27.26 -7.72 -4.81
CA VAL A 187 27.78 -8.40 -3.62
C VAL A 187 29.28 -8.63 -3.73
N GLY A 188 29.81 -8.93 -4.92
CA GLY A 188 31.21 -9.25 -5.15
C GLY A 188 32.17 -8.07 -5.07
N THR A 189 31.65 -6.84 -5.10
CA THR A 189 32.43 -5.61 -4.96
C THR A 189 31.92 -4.74 -3.80
N ALA A 190 31.06 -5.29 -2.94
CA ALA A 190 30.49 -4.55 -1.82
C ALA A 190 31.58 -4.20 -0.80
N THR A 191 31.48 -3.01 -0.22
CA THR A 191 32.34 -2.59 0.89
C THR A 191 31.59 -2.58 2.22
N GLY A 192 32.30 -2.91 3.30
CA GLY A 192 31.79 -2.91 4.67
C GLY A 192 31.24 -1.54 5.08
N GLN A 193 31.99 -0.48 4.81
CA GLN A 193 31.58 0.90 5.11
C GLN A 193 30.21 1.25 4.51
N LYS A 194 30.00 0.93 3.22
CA LYS A 194 28.72 1.19 2.54
C LYS A 194 27.59 0.31 3.07
N ALA A 195 27.89 -0.94 3.42
CA ALA A 195 26.93 -1.87 3.98
C ALA A 195 26.42 -1.43 5.36
N VAL A 196 27.30 -0.87 6.22
CA VAL A 196 26.95 -0.37 7.56
C VAL A 196 26.50 1.09 7.58
N GLY A 197 26.73 1.83 6.49
CA GLY A 197 26.15 3.16 6.24
C GLY A 197 26.76 4.30 7.05
N ALA A 198 27.90 4.12 7.71
CA ALA A 198 28.59 5.12 8.51
C ALA A 198 30.11 4.89 8.55
N ALA A 199 30.86 5.84 9.12
CA ALA A 199 32.32 5.78 9.27
C ALA A 199 32.79 4.77 10.35
N ALA A 200 34.09 4.40 10.30
CA ALA A 200 34.75 3.40 11.15
C ALA A 200 34.97 3.83 12.61
N THR A 201 33.92 4.20 13.32
CA THR A 201 34.08 4.73 14.69
C THR A 201 33.53 3.80 15.77
N ALA A 202 32.87 2.71 15.39
CA ALA A 202 32.14 1.84 16.30
C ALA A 202 32.81 0.48 16.50
N THR A 203 32.53 -0.16 17.64
CA THR A 203 32.86 -1.59 17.84
C THR A 203 31.97 -2.47 16.95
N ARG A 204 32.35 -3.73 16.76
CA ARG A 204 31.48 -4.72 16.10
C ARG A 204 30.12 -4.81 16.82
N GLN A 205 30.12 -4.89 18.15
CA GLN A 205 28.89 -4.92 18.95
C GLN A 205 27.99 -3.73 18.64
N ALA A 206 28.52 -2.51 18.67
CA ALA A 206 27.74 -1.31 18.33
C ALA A 206 27.23 -1.35 16.87
N THR A 207 28.04 -1.84 15.94
CA THR A 207 27.64 -1.99 14.53
C THR A 207 26.57 -3.07 14.33
N CYS A 208 26.50 -4.06 15.21
CA CYS A 208 25.48 -5.11 15.22
C CYS A 208 24.31 -4.78 16.17
N THR A 209 24.20 -3.53 16.61
CA THR A 209 23.03 -3.01 17.31
C THR A 209 22.23 -2.12 16.36
N ALA A 210 20.93 -2.38 16.22
CA ALA A 210 20.02 -1.53 15.46
C ALA A 210 19.90 -0.16 16.14
N GLY A 211 19.81 0.91 15.37
CA GLY A 211 19.85 2.25 15.92
C GLY A 211 19.69 3.35 14.87
N GLU A 212 19.95 4.59 15.27
CA GLU A 212 19.76 5.76 14.44
C GLU A 212 20.67 5.80 13.20
N LYS A 213 20.29 6.63 12.23
CA LYS A 213 21.02 6.72 10.96
C LYS A 213 22.43 7.32 11.07
N THR A 214 22.74 7.93 12.19
CA THR A 214 23.97 8.70 12.49
C THR A 214 25.14 7.84 12.96
N THR A 215 24.90 6.59 13.35
CA THR A 215 25.92 5.66 13.83
C THR A 215 26.03 4.42 12.93
N ALA A 216 27.17 3.74 13.03
CA ALA A 216 27.35 2.43 12.42
C ALA A 216 26.35 1.43 13.02
N ARG A 217 25.66 0.70 12.15
CA ARG A 217 24.57 -0.22 12.49
C ARG A 217 24.43 -1.27 11.37
N PRO A 218 23.56 -2.29 11.49
CA PRO A 218 23.28 -3.19 10.38
C PRO A 218 22.36 -2.49 9.35
N ALA A 219 22.89 -1.49 8.65
CA ALA A 219 22.15 -0.57 7.79
C ALA A 219 21.71 -1.18 6.44
N SER A 220 22.07 -2.43 6.17
CA SER A 220 21.65 -3.21 5.00
C SER A 220 21.47 -4.69 5.35
N ALA A 221 20.75 -5.43 4.51
CA ALA A 221 20.62 -6.88 4.66
C ALA A 221 22.00 -7.59 4.64
N LEU A 222 22.94 -7.10 3.84
CA LEU A 222 24.30 -7.64 3.76
C LEU A 222 25.11 -7.38 5.03
N ALA A 223 25.00 -6.19 5.65
CA ALA A 223 25.62 -5.93 6.95
C ALA A 223 24.96 -6.75 8.08
N MET A 224 23.64 -6.89 8.04
CA MET A 224 22.89 -7.74 8.98
C MET A 224 23.31 -9.21 8.84
N LEU A 225 23.54 -9.68 7.60
CA LEU A 225 24.10 -11.02 7.34
C LEU A 225 25.50 -11.16 7.95
N ALA A 226 26.34 -10.13 7.86
CA ALA A 226 27.66 -10.15 8.50
C ALA A 226 27.58 -10.28 10.02
N CYS A 227 26.66 -9.57 10.67
CA CYS A 227 26.47 -9.64 12.11
C CYS A 227 26.07 -11.03 12.60
N VAL A 228 25.22 -11.74 11.85
CA VAL A 228 24.75 -13.10 12.20
C VAL A 228 25.66 -14.21 11.67
N CYS A 229 26.51 -13.96 10.68
CA CYS A 229 27.33 -15.00 10.06
C CYS A 229 28.83 -14.90 10.31
N GLN A 230 29.38 -13.73 10.67
CA GLN A 230 30.81 -13.57 10.87
C GLN A 230 31.19 -13.58 12.34
N SER A 231 32.04 -14.50 12.74
CA SER A 231 32.70 -14.52 14.04
C SER A 231 33.78 -13.45 14.15
N SER A 232 34.15 -13.11 15.39
CA SER A 232 35.32 -12.27 15.70
C SER A 232 36.63 -13.06 15.74
N GLY A 233 36.62 -14.35 15.35
CA GLY A 233 37.79 -15.23 15.32
C GLY A 233 37.99 -16.07 16.59
N THR A 234 37.11 -15.97 17.59
CA THR A 234 37.13 -16.80 18.80
C THR A 234 36.06 -17.90 18.76
N ALA A 235 36.52 -19.15 18.95
CA ALA A 235 35.78 -20.33 19.43
C ALA A 235 34.46 -20.76 18.75
N VAL A 236 34.11 -20.28 17.55
CA VAL A 236 33.09 -20.98 16.73
C VAL A 236 33.76 -22.20 16.10
N THR A 237 33.45 -23.39 16.60
CA THR A 237 34.25 -24.60 16.30
C THR A 237 34.22 -25.03 14.84
N ASN A 238 33.15 -24.75 14.07
CA ASN A 238 33.19 -24.90 12.60
C ASN A 238 32.53 -23.78 11.80
N PHE A 239 31.23 -23.50 11.99
CA PHE A 239 30.50 -22.48 11.21
C PHE A 239 29.18 -22.09 11.87
N ILE A 240 28.85 -20.80 11.88
CA ILE A 240 27.62 -20.30 12.53
C ILE A 240 26.38 -20.35 11.61
N CYS A 241 26.53 -20.04 10.32
CA CYS A 241 25.43 -19.98 9.37
C CYS A 241 25.37 -21.24 8.48
N THR A 242 26.35 -21.40 7.61
CA THR A 242 26.53 -22.58 6.76
C THR A 242 28.01 -22.83 6.54
N GLU A 243 28.40 -24.05 6.19
CA GLU A 243 29.79 -24.38 5.85
C GLU A 243 30.34 -23.51 4.71
N LYS A 244 29.50 -23.20 3.71
CA LYS A 244 29.88 -22.34 2.57
C LYS A 244 29.99 -20.86 2.94
N ALA A 245 29.39 -20.45 4.06
CA ALA A 245 29.51 -19.11 4.62
C ALA A 245 30.57 -19.06 5.74
N LYS A 246 31.32 -20.15 5.97
CA LYS A 246 32.34 -20.21 7.02
C LYS A 246 33.37 -19.11 6.79
N ASP A 247 33.63 -18.34 7.84
CA ASP A 247 34.56 -17.22 7.77
C ASP A 247 35.95 -17.66 7.34
N SER A 248 36.37 -17.23 6.15
CA SER A 248 37.79 -17.24 5.77
C SER A 248 38.53 -16.02 6.35
N ASN A 249 37.80 -14.99 6.79
CA ASN A 249 38.31 -13.73 7.31
C ASN A 249 37.43 -13.27 8.48
N ALA A 250 37.81 -13.64 9.70
CA ALA A 250 37.12 -13.20 10.91
C ALA A 250 37.02 -11.67 10.98
N TRP A 251 35.90 -11.16 11.49
CA TRP A 251 35.72 -9.73 11.72
C TRP A 251 36.35 -9.35 13.06
N THR A 252 37.67 -9.17 13.05
CA THR A 252 38.49 -8.90 14.24
C THR A 252 38.64 -7.40 14.58
N GLY A 253 38.33 -6.51 13.63
CA GLY A 253 38.51 -5.05 13.78
C GLY A 253 37.30 -4.28 14.32
N ASN A 254 37.55 -3.11 14.91
CA ASN A 254 36.53 -2.15 15.33
C ASN A 254 36.16 -1.23 14.17
N ALA A 255 35.05 -1.53 13.46
CA ALA A 255 34.31 -0.61 12.59
C ALA A 255 33.31 -1.33 11.67
N TYR A 256 33.82 -1.99 10.64
CA TYR A 256 33.05 -2.65 9.59
C TYR A 256 33.60 -4.04 9.34
N PRO A 257 32.77 -4.96 8.83
CA PRO A 257 33.27 -6.24 8.35
C PRO A 257 34.27 -6.02 7.21
N HIS A 258 35.33 -6.83 7.17
CA HIS A 258 36.27 -6.82 6.06
C HIS A 258 35.54 -7.11 4.75
N ASP A 259 35.83 -6.32 3.71
CA ASP A 259 35.18 -6.43 2.40
C ASP A 259 35.21 -7.86 1.86
N THR A 260 36.35 -8.56 1.97
CA THR A 260 36.48 -9.95 1.51
C THR A 260 35.60 -10.93 2.29
N GLY A 261 35.46 -10.75 3.61
CA GLY A 261 34.57 -11.54 4.45
C GLY A 261 33.09 -11.27 4.15
N LEU A 262 32.72 -9.99 4.04
CA LEU A 262 31.38 -9.54 3.66
C LEU A 262 30.97 -10.07 2.28
N GLN A 263 31.86 -9.98 1.29
CA GLN A 263 31.63 -10.48 -0.06
C GLN A 263 31.51 -12.01 -0.04
N HIS A 264 32.32 -12.71 0.76
CA HIS A 264 32.27 -14.17 0.87
C HIS A 264 30.93 -14.65 1.42
N ILE A 265 30.47 -14.11 2.56
CA ILE A 265 29.17 -14.48 3.12
C ILE A 265 28.03 -14.11 2.17
N GLY A 266 28.09 -12.96 1.48
CA GLY A 266 27.08 -12.58 0.51
C GLY A 266 27.03 -13.55 -0.68
N LYS A 267 28.20 -14.01 -1.17
CA LYS A 267 28.31 -15.01 -2.25
C LYS A 267 27.83 -16.40 -1.85
N SER A 268 27.63 -16.66 -0.57
CA SER A 268 26.99 -17.90 -0.10
C SER A 268 25.48 -17.90 -0.35
N CYS A 269 24.86 -16.75 -0.60
CA CYS A 269 23.45 -16.64 -0.96
C CYS A 269 23.17 -17.09 -2.41
N PRO A 270 21.92 -17.49 -2.72
CA PRO A 270 21.51 -17.74 -4.09
C PRO A 270 21.74 -16.52 -4.99
N LYS A 271 22.17 -16.77 -6.24
CA LYS A 271 22.32 -15.70 -7.24
C LYS A 271 20.96 -15.04 -7.52
N PRO A 272 20.93 -13.72 -7.79
CA PRO A 272 19.71 -13.06 -8.22
C PRO A 272 19.09 -13.72 -9.45
N ARG A 273 17.77 -13.89 -9.42
CA ARG A 273 17.00 -14.42 -10.55
C ARG A 273 16.63 -13.29 -11.52
N ALA A 274 16.28 -13.66 -12.75
CA ALA A 274 15.90 -12.68 -13.77
C ALA A 274 14.46 -12.15 -13.62
N ASP A 275 13.59 -12.88 -12.92
CA ASP A 275 12.19 -12.49 -12.74
C ASP A 275 12.06 -11.21 -11.88
N PRO A 276 11.07 -10.35 -12.12
CA PRO A 276 10.80 -9.19 -11.27
C PRO A 276 10.51 -9.58 -9.81
N VAL A 277 10.88 -8.72 -8.88
CA VAL A 277 10.50 -8.85 -7.46
C VAL A 277 9.06 -8.42 -7.29
N THR A 278 8.20 -9.29 -6.79
CA THR A 278 6.78 -8.97 -6.53
C THR A 278 6.57 -8.49 -5.10
N LYS A 279 5.46 -7.77 -4.86
CA LYS A 279 5.01 -7.41 -3.51
C LYS A 279 4.93 -8.64 -2.59
N ALA A 280 4.38 -9.75 -3.09
CA ALA A 280 4.25 -10.99 -2.32
C ALA A 280 5.62 -11.58 -1.92
N ASN A 281 6.64 -11.46 -2.77
CA ASN A 281 8.00 -11.87 -2.40
C ASN A 281 8.54 -11.04 -1.23
N LEU A 282 8.36 -9.72 -1.26
CA LEU A 282 8.82 -8.81 -0.21
C LEU A 282 8.06 -9.05 1.11
N GLU A 283 6.74 -9.23 1.05
CA GLU A 283 5.91 -9.54 2.22
C GLU A 283 6.31 -10.86 2.88
N ALA A 284 6.45 -11.93 2.08
CA ALA A 284 6.86 -13.23 2.61
C ALA A 284 8.28 -13.17 3.21
N ALA A 285 9.22 -12.49 2.54
CA ALA A 285 10.57 -12.34 3.06
C ALA A 285 10.59 -11.57 4.39
N LEU A 286 9.81 -10.49 4.49
CA LEU A 286 9.69 -9.68 5.70
C LEU A 286 9.09 -10.50 6.86
N THR A 287 7.96 -11.17 6.63
CA THR A 287 7.33 -12.02 7.65
C THR A 287 8.27 -13.12 8.13
N ASN A 288 8.97 -13.80 7.21
CA ASN A 288 9.88 -14.89 7.57
C ASN A 288 11.08 -14.41 8.40
N LEU A 289 11.64 -13.23 8.10
CA LEU A 289 12.75 -12.67 8.88
C LEU A 289 12.30 -12.24 10.27
N LEU A 290 11.15 -11.55 10.36
CA LEU A 290 10.63 -11.07 11.64
C LEU A 290 10.24 -12.23 12.57
N ALA A 291 9.81 -13.37 12.03
CA ALA A 291 9.49 -14.55 12.82
C ALA A 291 10.71 -15.23 13.48
N LEU A 292 11.93 -14.86 13.08
CA LEU A 292 13.18 -15.35 13.68
C LEU A 292 13.69 -14.46 14.80
N ILE A 293 13.05 -13.30 15.04
CA ILE A 293 13.42 -12.41 16.12
C ILE A 293 12.93 -13.01 17.44
N HIS A 294 13.82 -13.10 18.42
CA HIS A 294 13.54 -13.59 19.77
C HIS A 294 13.98 -12.56 20.81
N THR A 295 13.68 -12.78 22.10
CA THR A 295 13.95 -11.80 23.16
C THR A 295 14.50 -12.46 24.41
N ASP A 296 15.35 -11.73 25.14
CA ASP A 296 15.79 -12.06 26.51
C ASP A 296 14.92 -11.40 27.60
N GLY A 297 13.82 -10.74 27.22
CA GLY A 297 12.95 -9.99 28.11
C GLY A 297 13.33 -8.51 28.28
N THR A 298 14.45 -8.05 27.69
CA THR A 298 14.89 -6.65 27.70
C THR A 298 15.09 -6.11 26.29
N HIS A 299 15.70 -6.92 25.43
CA HIS A 299 16.01 -6.60 24.04
C HIS A 299 15.52 -7.70 23.11
N GLU A 300 15.43 -7.39 21.82
CA GLU A 300 15.17 -8.39 20.80
C GLU A 300 16.45 -8.72 20.02
N TYR A 301 16.53 -9.92 19.46
CA TYR A 301 17.72 -10.43 18.79
C TYR A 301 17.35 -11.21 17.54
N LEU A 302 18.17 -11.05 16.50
CA LEU A 302 18.20 -11.93 15.35
C LEU A 302 19.50 -12.74 15.39
N GLY A 303 19.40 -14.07 15.40
CA GLY A 303 20.55 -14.98 15.54
C GLY A 303 20.94 -15.28 16.99
N ALA A 304 22.00 -16.05 17.16
CA ALA A 304 22.42 -16.62 18.42
C ALA A 304 22.96 -15.56 19.40
N TYR A 305 22.15 -15.23 20.40
CA TYR A 305 22.53 -14.43 21.57
C TYR A 305 22.68 -15.33 22.79
N VAL A 306 23.69 -15.04 23.62
CA VAL A 306 23.99 -15.78 24.85
C VAL A 306 24.01 -14.83 26.05
N GLN A 307 24.81 -13.76 25.99
CA GLN A 307 24.93 -12.73 27.04
C GLN A 307 25.68 -11.49 26.51
N THR A 308 25.60 -10.37 27.24
CA THR A 308 26.39 -9.13 27.05
C THR A 308 26.15 -8.36 25.75
N GLY A 309 26.07 -9.02 24.59
CA GLY A 309 25.75 -8.42 23.31
C GLY A 309 26.28 -9.19 22.10
N CYS A 310 26.08 -8.62 20.92
CA CYS A 310 26.43 -9.22 19.64
C CYS A 310 27.86 -8.85 19.18
N ASP A 311 28.88 -9.30 19.91
CA ASP A 311 30.28 -8.96 19.64
C ASP A 311 31.02 -9.95 18.71
N GLY A 312 30.38 -11.04 18.33
CA GLY A 312 30.90 -12.02 17.36
C GLY A 312 31.61 -13.19 17.99
N THR A 313 31.62 -13.26 19.32
CA THR A 313 32.24 -14.33 20.09
C THR A 313 31.18 -15.36 20.52
N SER A 314 31.56 -16.64 20.58
CA SER A 314 30.67 -17.70 21.08
C SER A 314 30.17 -17.50 22.50
N PRO A 315 30.95 -16.95 23.46
CA PRO A 315 30.44 -16.72 24.81
C PRO A 315 29.38 -15.63 24.93
N ASN A 316 29.29 -14.69 23.98
CA ASN A 316 28.41 -13.53 24.08
C ASN A 316 27.30 -13.53 23.04
N GLY A 317 27.64 -13.50 21.75
CA GLY A 317 26.62 -13.51 20.71
C GLY A 317 27.13 -13.23 19.31
N ILE A 318 26.55 -13.96 18.34
CA ILE A 318 26.72 -13.73 16.91
C ILE A 318 25.32 -13.43 16.38
N CYS A 319 24.91 -12.17 16.50
CA CYS A 319 23.53 -11.76 16.35
C CYS A 319 23.44 -10.31 15.86
N VAL A 320 22.21 -9.84 15.64
CA VAL A 320 21.86 -8.42 15.70
C VAL A 320 21.01 -8.17 16.92
N GLN A 321 21.32 -7.12 17.67
CA GLN A 321 20.53 -6.65 18.80
C GLN A 321 19.61 -5.52 18.36
N PHE A 322 18.34 -5.59 18.75
CA PHE A 322 17.38 -4.50 18.67
C PHE A 322 17.17 -3.98 20.09
N PRO A 323 17.68 -2.77 20.42
CA PRO A 323 17.61 -2.24 21.76
C PRO A 323 16.15 -1.93 22.12
N ASP A 324 15.85 -2.13 23.40
CA ASP A 324 14.55 -1.95 24.04
C ASP A 324 13.40 -2.76 23.41
N LEU A 325 12.71 -3.56 24.23
CA LEU A 325 11.45 -4.16 23.81
C LEU A 325 10.47 -3.04 23.42
N ALA A 326 10.08 -3.03 22.14
CA ALA A 326 8.95 -2.23 21.72
C ALA A 326 7.71 -2.66 22.52
N THR A 327 6.89 -1.71 22.96
CA THR A 327 5.55 -2.02 23.51
C THR A 327 4.65 -2.74 22.50
N SER A 328 5.06 -2.78 21.23
CA SER A 328 4.50 -3.60 20.15
C SER A 328 5.63 -4.18 19.27
N ALA A 329 5.99 -5.45 19.47
CA ALA A 329 6.87 -6.16 18.55
C ALA A 329 6.19 -6.36 17.17
N PRO A 330 6.87 -6.23 16.01
CA PRO A 330 8.28 -5.88 15.79
C PRO A 330 8.44 -4.48 15.14
N ASP A 331 8.06 -3.42 15.87
CA ASP A 331 8.15 -2.04 15.37
C ASP A 331 9.57 -1.48 15.33
N VAL A 332 10.46 -1.90 16.24
CA VAL A 332 11.83 -1.37 16.29
C VAL A 332 12.62 -1.84 15.08
N ALA A 333 12.65 -3.15 14.81
CA ALA A 333 13.38 -3.72 13.66
C ALA A 333 12.96 -3.08 12.32
N THR A 334 11.65 -2.87 12.13
CA THR A 334 11.10 -2.28 10.89
C THR A 334 11.31 -0.76 10.78
N LYS A 335 11.58 -0.05 11.87
CA LYS A 335 11.79 1.41 11.86
C LYS A 335 13.26 1.83 11.90
N THR A 336 14.12 1.05 12.54
CA THR A 336 15.52 1.43 12.81
C THR A 336 16.54 0.78 11.87
N THR A 337 16.09 -0.08 10.96
CA THR A 337 16.96 -0.78 10.00
C THR A 337 16.53 -0.56 8.54
N TRP A 338 17.24 -1.19 7.60
CA TRP A 338 16.90 -1.23 6.18
C TRP A 338 15.49 -1.80 5.89
N LEU A 339 14.90 -2.50 6.86
CA LEU A 339 13.52 -2.99 6.78
C LEU A 339 12.49 -1.85 6.66
N SER A 340 12.84 -0.62 7.07
CA SER A 340 11.97 0.55 6.87
C SER A 340 11.76 0.85 5.38
N ASP A 341 12.81 0.69 4.58
CA ASP A 341 12.74 0.94 3.14
C ASP A 341 11.96 -0.15 2.43
N VAL A 342 12.11 -1.41 2.85
CA VAL A 342 11.30 -2.53 2.36
C VAL A 342 9.82 -2.33 2.70
N THR A 343 9.51 -1.95 3.94
CA THR A 343 8.15 -1.70 4.41
C THR A 343 7.51 -0.55 3.64
N ALA A 344 8.26 0.52 3.38
CA ALA A 344 7.80 1.63 2.54
C ALA A 344 7.50 1.17 1.10
N ILE A 345 8.36 0.35 0.49
CA ILE A 345 8.12 -0.20 -0.86
C ILE A 345 6.85 -1.05 -0.87
N ILE A 346 6.68 -1.98 0.07
CA ILE A 346 5.47 -2.81 0.20
C ILE A 346 4.22 -1.93 0.32
N THR A 347 4.26 -0.91 1.18
CA THR A 347 3.14 0.00 1.41
C THR A 347 2.74 0.75 0.14
N ASN A 348 3.72 1.25 -0.60
CA ASN A 348 3.47 1.94 -1.87
C ASN A 348 2.91 0.99 -2.95
N LEU A 349 3.40 -0.25 -3.02
CA LEU A 349 2.83 -1.27 -3.92
C LEU A 349 1.38 -1.61 -3.55
N LYS A 350 1.03 -1.72 -2.26
CA LYS A 350 -0.36 -1.92 -1.80
C LYS A 350 -1.29 -0.78 -2.24
N ILE A 351 -0.82 0.46 -2.14
CA ILE A 351 -1.56 1.65 -2.60
C ILE A 351 -1.83 1.55 -4.10
N LEU A 352 -0.82 1.22 -4.90
CA LEU A 352 -0.96 1.06 -6.36
C LEU A 352 -1.88 -0.10 -6.74
N GLU A 353 -1.81 -1.24 -6.05
CA GLU A 353 -2.73 -2.36 -6.27
C GLU A 353 -4.18 -1.98 -5.92
N SER A 354 -4.40 -1.28 -4.80
CA SER A 354 -5.70 -0.74 -4.41
C SER A 354 -6.25 0.19 -5.50
N ASN A 355 -5.41 1.08 -6.03
CA ASN A 355 -5.78 1.95 -7.13
C ASN A 355 -6.14 1.12 -8.38
N LYS A 356 -5.32 0.14 -8.78
CA LYS A 356 -5.61 -0.75 -9.93
C LYS A 356 -6.93 -1.53 -9.78
N VAL A 357 -7.32 -1.92 -8.56
CA VAL A 357 -8.61 -2.55 -8.30
C VAL A 357 -9.75 -1.55 -8.57
N LYS A 358 -9.65 -0.33 -8.07
CA LYS A 358 -10.64 0.73 -8.33
C LYS A 358 -10.75 1.08 -9.82
N ASP A 359 -9.64 1.02 -10.56
CA ASP A 359 -9.60 1.19 -12.01
C ASP A 359 -10.36 0.09 -12.75
N ARG A 360 -10.30 -1.15 -12.25
CA ARG A 360 -11.05 -2.28 -12.80
C ARG A 360 -12.54 -2.14 -12.52
N ILE A 361 -12.92 -1.66 -11.34
CA ILE A 361 -14.31 -1.31 -10.99
C ILE A 361 -14.84 -0.25 -11.97
N ARG A 362 -14.04 0.75 -12.36
CA ARG A 362 -14.39 1.69 -13.46
C ARG A 362 -14.62 0.98 -14.80
N LYS A 363 -13.92 -0.11 -15.12
CA LYS A 363 -13.93 -0.77 -16.44
C LYS A 363 -14.97 -1.89 -16.61
N GLN A 364 -15.52 -2.46 -15.53
CA GLN A 364 -16.68 -3.38 -15.56
C GLN A 364 -17.98 -2.61 -15.40
N PRO A 365 -19.16 -3.14 -15.82
CA PRO A 365 -19.86 -2.90 -17.11
C PRO A 365 -19.91 -1.43 -17.62
N ASN A 366 -19.21 -0.52 -16.97
CA ASN A 366 -18.99 0.88 -17.28
C ASN A 366 -17.96 1.10 -18.39
N LYS A 367 -18.12 0.40 -19.53
CA LYS A 367 -17.47 0.84 -20.77
C LYS A 367 -17.92 2.27 -21.02
N SER A 368 -17.04 3.27 -20.83
CA SER A 368 -17.27 4.65 -21.28
C SER A 368 -18.74 5.10 -21.07
N GLN A 369 -19.19 5.16 -19.81
CA GLN A 369 -20.61 5.23 -19.43
C GLN A 369 -21.40 6.33 -20.14
N LYS A 370 -20.74 7.35 -20.71
CA LYS A 370 -21.34 8.28 -21.66
C LYS A 370 -22.24 7.59 -22.69
N ALA A 371 -21.73 6.63 -23.46
CA ALA A 371 -22.53 6.00 -24.52
C ALA A 371 -23.66 5.08 -23.99
N PRO A 372 -23.44 4.20 -22.99
CA PRO A 372 -24.50 3.43 -22.36
C PRO A 372 -25.58 4.29 -21.68
N SER A 373 -25.21 5.33 -20.94
CA SER A 373 -26.16 6.23 -20.27
C SER A 373 -27.03 6.97 -21.29
N THR A 374 -26.43 7.53 -22.34
CA THR A 374 -27.17 8.12 -23.47
C THR A 374 -28.11 7.10 -24.13
N ARG A 375 -27.67 5.84 -24.31
CA ARG A 375 -28.50 4.79 -24.90
C ARG A 375 -29.70 4.41 -24.01
N SER A 376 -29.48 4.24 -22.70
CA SER A 376 -30.54 3.95 -21.72
C SER A 376 -31.57 5.08 -21.69
N ILE A 377 -31.12 6.33 -21.71
CA ILE A 377 -31.97 7.51 -21.77
C ILE A 377 -32.84 7.51 -23.04
N LYS A 378 -32.22 7.31 -24.22
CA LYS A 378 -32.95 7.24 -25.51
C LYS A 378 -33.97 6.09 -25.55
N ALA A 379 -33.65 4.95 -24.94
CA ALA A 379 -34.57 3.82 -24.84
C ALA A 379 -35.79 4.15 -23.96
N LYS A 380 -35.58 4.80 -22.80
CA LYS A 380 -36.68 5.24 -21.92
C LYS A 380 -37.59 6.25 -22.61
N GLN A 381 -37.00 7.20 -23.35
CA GLN A 381 -37.77 8.15 -24.16
C GLN A 381 -38.66 7.42 -25.17
N SER A 382 -38.10 6.47 -25.91
CA SER A 382 -38.84 5.67 -26.90
C SER A 382 -39.99 4.90 -26.24
N ASN A 383 -39.74 4.23 -25.10
CA ASN A 383 -40.76 3.48 -24.36
C ASN A 383 -41.87 4.39 -23.80
N CYS A 384 -41.54 5.59 -23.34
CA CYS A 384 -42.51 6.58 -22.90
C CYS A 384 -43.41 7.04 -24.08
N CYS A 385 -42.83 7.28 -25.26
CA CYS A 385 -43.58 7.64 -26.46
C CYS A 385 -44.54 6.51 -26.91
N VAL A 386 -44.10 5.25 -26.86
CA VAL A 386 -44.93 4.08 -27.21
C VAL A 386 -46.11 3.92 -26.27
N ARG A 387 -45.90 4.02 -24.95
CA ARG A 387 -46.98 3.96 -23.93
C ARG A 387 -47.97 5.12 -24.05
N SER A 388 -47.50 6.32 -24.34
CA SER A 388 -48.37 7.48 -24.56
C SER A 388 -49.27 7.28 -25.79
N SER A 389 -48.71 6.76 -26.88
CA SER A 389 -49.46 6.48 -28.11
C SER A 389 -50.55 5.43 -27.89
N SER A 390 -50.23 4.32 -27.21
CA SER A 390 -51.19 3.23 -26.92
C SER A 390 -52.31 3.66 -25.95
N ASN A 391 -52.00 4.49 -24.94
CA ASN A 391 -53.02 5.08 -24.06
C ASN A 391 -53.94 6.08 -24.78
N THR A 392 -53.42 6.80 -25.77
CA THR A 392 -54.22 7.75 -26.57
C THR A 392 -55.19 6.99 -27.47
N THR A 393 -54.74 5.93 -28.15
CA THR A 393 -55.61 5.04 -28.95
C THR A 393 -56.73 4.42 -28.12
N ASN A 394 -56.42 3.92 -26.92
CA ASN A 394 -57.42 3.36 -26.01
C ASN A 394 -58.41 4.42 -25.50
N ARG A 395 -57.96 5.64 -25.16
CA ARG A 395 -58.86 6.73 -24.75
C ARG A 395 -59.79 7.18 -25.88
N THR A 396 -59.31 7.24 -27.13
CA THR A 396 -60.13 7.58 -28.30
C THR A 396 -61.18 6.49 -28.56
N ALA A 397 -60.80 5.21 -28.44
CA ALA A 397 -61.74 4.09 -28.53
C ALA A 397 -62.80 4.12 -27.42
N THR A 398 -62.42 4.51 -26.19
CA THR A 398 -63.37 4.61 -25.06
C THR A 398 -64.31 5.81 -25.18
N LYS A 399 -63.82 6.95 -25.69
CA LYS A 399 -64.65 8.13 -26.01
C LYS A 399 -65.65 7.84 -27.13
N ASN A 400 -65.25 7.12 -28.17
CA ASN A 400 -66.15 6.72 -29.25
C ASN A 400 -67.22 5.71 -28.75
N ARG A 401 -66.88 4.77 -27.87
CA ARG A 401 -67.89 3.90 -27.22
C ARG A 401 -68.90 4.68 -26.37
N ARG A 402 -68.47 5.69 -25.60
CA ARG A 402 -69.39 6.53 -24.81
C ARG A 402 -70.29 7.42 -25.68
N LYS A 403 -69.78 7.93 -26.81
CA LYS A 403 -70.60 8.71 -27.78
C LYS A 403 -71.68 7.86 -28.45
N TYR A 404 -71.40 6.58 -28.73
CA TYR A 404 -72.40 5.65 -29.26
C TYR A 404 -73.44 5.23 -28.22
N SER A 405 -73.05 5.10 -26.94
CA SER A 405 -73.98 4.73 -25.86
C SER A 405 -74.99 5.84 -25.49
N MET A 406 -74.68 7.12 -25.70
CA MET A 406 -75.59 8.24 -25.40
C MET A 406 -76.55 8.62 -26.55
N ARG A 407 -76.41 8.01 -27.73
CA ARG A 407 -77.33 8.25 -28.87
C ARG A 407 -78.50 7.27 -28.96
N ASN A 408 -78.56 6.25 -28.09
CA ASN A 408 -79.60 5.22 -28.10
C ASN A 408 -80.63 5.34 -26.95
N THR A 409 -80.71 6.51 -26.33
CA THR A 409 -81.76 6.85 -25.35
C THR A 409 -82.34 8.20 -25.72
N GLN A 410 -83.22 8.20 -26.73
CA GLN A 410 -84.31 9.15 -26.93
C GLN A 410 -85.45 8.41 -27.60
#